data_AF-A0A1E3GWW4-F1
#
_entry.id   AF-A0A1E3GWW4-F1
#
_cell.length_a   1.000
_cell.length_b   1.000
_cell.length_c   1.000
_cell.angle_alpha   90.00
_cell.angle_beta   90.00
_cell.angle_gamma   90.00
#
_symmetry.space_group_name_H-M   'P 1'
#
loop_
_entity.id
_entity.type
_entity.pdbx_description
1 polymer ?
#
loop_
_entity_poly.entity_id
_entity_poly.type
_entity_poly.pdbx_seq_one_letter_code
_entity_poly.pdbx_strand_id
1 'polypeptide(L)'
;MIAINDAERIAPADITLFHADWVGTSLKATGERSRLYVTSTDFHPVRGEVQHARYIPLTQDSSDLMMQRFLSPDFALEEVLFLSALKIARYVAEHRGRPQTVYMAGFDFTAGLGYSHAITADYAPESERATKIDVQEFFFLNTLYVLRDSPLDVQHVGTRAFSRLTPAELNERLLPQPAHPVPEGPDVTPVEIVAELTTNHFGDRHRLERMIRAAAAAGADFVKLQKRDVETFYTAEQLAAPYVSPFGKTFADYRHQLELDADDFGFVDDLCRQLGIGWFASVLDQPSFTWMRQFDPAIIKLPSTISEHTGYLAQVAKSWRGSIVLSTGMTDKAYEAWVLQTFAACDRLYLMQCNSAYPTPLHDCHVGVVRHYHELSLHHRHIVPAFSSHDFGWLASALAVAAGARMVEKHTKLGNTDWAHFDAVAVDLTTSAFKDYVDGVRQAQMIVGSSEKKVNASEHHKYFRQIG
;
A
#
# COMPACT_ATOMS: atom_id res chain seq x y z
N MET A 1 1.43 4.93 18.98
CA MET A 1 2.83 4.65 18.59
C MET A 1 3.73 5.75 19.12
N ILE A 2 4.93 5.40 19.61
CA ILE A 2 5.95 6.37 20.03
C ILE A 2 7.15 6.22 19.10
N ALA A 3 7.52 7.26 18.37
CA ALA A 3 8.74 7.30 17.57
C ALA A 3 9.86 8.03 18.34
N ILE A 4 11.11 7.62 18.12
CA ILE A 4 12.31 8.20 18.76
C ILE A 4 13.37 8.51 17.69
N ASN A 5 14.24 9.51 17.92
CA ASN A 5 15.33 9.86 16.99
C ASN A 5 16.59 8.97 17.11
N ASP A 6 16.40 7.69 17.40
CA ASP A 6 17.48 6.70 17.53
C ASP A 6 17.89 6.10 16.16
N ALA A 7 17.22 6.54 15.09
CA ALA A 7 17.54 6.23 13.71
C ALA A 7 17.51 7.52 12.89
N GLU A 8 18.29 7.60 11.81
CA GLU A 8 18.36 8.78 10.91
C GLU A 8 17.05 9.09 10.17
N ARG A 9 16.03 8.21 10.30
CA ARG A 9 14.69 8.40 9.77
C ARG A 9 13.65 8.23 10.87
N ILE A 10 12.78 9.22 11.01
CA ILE A 10 11.67 9.18 11.96
C ILE A 10 10.38 8.83 11.22
N ALA A 11 9.72 7.76 11.65
CA ALA A 11 8.42 7.36 11.13
C ALA A 11 7.30 8.23 11.73
N PRO A 12 6.19 8.48 11.00
CA PRO A 12 4.99 9.05 11.57
C PRO A 12 4.48 8.24 12.77
N ALA A 13 4.20 8.91 13.89
CA ALA A 13 3.71 8.30 15.12
C ALA A 13 2.72 9.22 15.85
N ASP A 14 2.09 8.76 16.93
CA ASP A 14 1.23 9.61 17.77
C ASP A 14 2.07 10.56 18.63
N ILE A 15 3.18 10.05 19.15
CA ILE A 15 4.14 10.77 19.99
C ILE A 15 5.53 10.62 19.36
N THR A 16 6.27 11.71 19.20
CA THR A 16 7.67 11.68 18.74
C THR A 16 8.59 12.29 19.79
N LEU A 17 9.62 11.57 20.21
CA LEU A 17 10.63 12.03 21.17
C LEU A 17 11.93 12.32 20.44
N PHE A 18 12.52 13.48 20.68
CA PHE A 18 13.85 13.74 20.16
C PHE A 18 14.64 14.81 20.90
N HIS A 19 15.96 14.80 20.74
CA HIS A 19 16.83 15.85 21.30
C HIS A 19 17.80 16.47 20.28
N ALA A 20 17.96 15.88 19.10
CA ALA A 20 18.89 16.35 18.08
C ALA A 20 18.23 17.31 17.08
N ASP A 21 18.89 18.41 16.73
CA ASP A 21 18.30 19.46 15.88
C ASP A 21 17.99 19.00 14.45
N TRP A 22 18.78 18.08 13.89
CA TRP A 22 18.59 17.56 12.53
C TRP A 22 17.22 16.90 12.34
N VAL A 23 16.64 16.39 13.43
CA VAL A 23 15.32 15.75 13.47
C VAL A 23 14.23 16.71 13.05
N GLY A 24 14.29 17.98 13.48
CA GLY A 24 13.30 18.98 13.11
C GLY A 24 13.21 19.19 11.61
N THR A 25 14.35 19.14 10.91
CA THR A 25 14.42 19.21 9.45
C THR A 25 13.81 17.97 8.79
N SER A 26 14.09 16.78 9.33
CA SER A 26 13.54 15.51 8.83
C SER A 26 12.01 15.42 9.00
N LEU A 27 11.50 15.90 10.15
CA LEU A 27 10.06 15.95 10.42
C LEU A 27 9.33 16.91 9.47
N LYS A 28 9.94 18.06 9.16
CA LYS A 28 9.42 19.02 8.17
C LYS A 28 9.31 18.40 6.77
N ALA A 29 10.32 17.65 6.35
CA ALA A 29 10.32 16.96 5.06
C ALA A 29 9.29 15.83 4.96
N THR A 30 8.91 15.22 6.09
CA THR A 30 7.96 14.10 6.15
C THR A 30 6.52 14.52 6.52
N GLY A 31 6.30 15.82 6.77
CA GLY A 31 4.98 16.43 6.96
C GLY A 31 4.44 16.41 8.38
N GLU A 32 5.30 16.30 9.40
CA GLU A 32 4.99 16.58 10.82
C GLU A 32 3.65 16.00 11.32
N ARG A 33 3.55 14.67 11.30
CA ARG A 33 2.27 13.97 11.52
C ARG A 33 1.97 13.60 12.97
N SER A 34 2.83 13.94 13.93
CA SER A 34 2.62 13.56 15.33
C SER A 34 1.65 14.47 16.05
N ARG A 35 0.90 13.90 17.00
CA ARG A 35 -0.01 14.67 17.87
C ARG A 35 0.75 15.39 18.97
N LEU A 36 1.82 14.76 19.47
CA LEU A 36 2.69 15.29 20.51
C LEU A 36 4.16 15.12 20.12
N TYR A 37 4.94 16.17 20.28
CA TYR A 37 6.39 16.17 20.16
C TYR A 37 6.99 16.44 21.53
N VAL A 38 7.87 15.57 22.01
CA VAL A 38 8.60 15.75 23.27
C VAL A 38 10.06 15.99 22.93
N THR A 39 10.54 17.22 23.14
CA THR A 39 11.87 17.62 22.66
C THR A 39 12.61 18.57 23.58
N SER A 40 13.94 18.55 23.51
CA SER A 40 14.82 19.57 24.12
C SER A 40 15.20 20.71 23.18
N THR A 41 14.82 20.63 21.89
CA THR A 41 15.16 21.61 20.86
C THR A 41 14.09 22.69 20.75
N ASP A 42 14.39 23.82 20.09
CA ASP A 42 13.44 24.90 19.78
C ASP A 42 12.51 24.56 18.60
N PHE A 43 12.05 23.32 18.50
CA PHE A 43 11.23 22.85 17.37
C PHE A 43 9.79 23.34 17.47
N HIS A 44 9.29 23.88 16.36
CA HIS A 44 7.93 24.40 16.23
C HIS A 44 7.25 23.72 15.02
N PRO A 45 6.33 22.75 15.25
CA PRO A 45 5.62 22.09 14.18
C PRO A 45 4.44 22.95 13.68
N VAL A 46 4.08 22.76 12.42
CA VAL A 46 2.87 23.24 11.75
C VAL A 46 1.62 22.61 12.38
N ARG A 47 1.71 21.37 12.87
CA ARG A 47 0.62 20.65 13.56
C ARG A 47 1.15 19.80 14.71
N GLY A 48 0.35 19.72 15.78
CA GLY A 48 0.65 18.95 16.99
C GLY A 48 1.14 19.82 18.14
N GLU A 49 1.12 19.26 19.35
CA GLU A 49 1.57 19.93 20.57
C GLU A 49 3.06 19.67 20.81
N VAL A 50 3.76 20.63 21.41
CA VAL A 50 5.17 20.49 21.80
C VAL A 50 5.29 20.54 23.32
N GLN A 51 5.90 19.51 23.90
CA GLN A 51 6.28 19.47 25.30
C GLN A 51 7.80 19.51 25.41
N HIS A 52 8.33 20.59 25.98
CA HIS A 52 9.77 20.67 26.22
C HIS A 52 10.17 19.83 27.42
N ALA A 53 11.27 19.09 27.26
CA ALA A 53 11.87 18.27 28.31
C ALA A 53 13.38 18.47 28.33
N ARG A 54 13.97 18.45 29.54
CA ARG A 54 15.42 18.53 29.71
C ARG A 54 16.06 17.28 29.10
N TYR A 55 17.08 17.47 28.27
CA TYR A 55 17.93 16.40 27.76
C TYR A 55 19.10 16.12 28.70
N ILE A 56 19.41 14.84 28.91
CA ILE A 56 20.48 14.36 29.77
C ILE A 56 21.41 13.46 28.93
N PRO A 57 22.63 13.94 28.61
CA PRO A 57 23.60 13.17 27.85
C PRO A 57 24.18 12.02 28.69
N LEU A 58 24.63 10.96 28.02
CA LEU A 58 25.32 9.86 28.67
C LEU A 58 26.72 10.32 29.14
N THR A 59 27.01 10.14 30.43
CA THR A 59 28.35 10.37 31.01
C THR A 59 28.93 9.08 31.58
N GLN A 60 30.25 9.02 31.84
CA GLN A 60 30.90 7.80 32.34
C GLN A 60 30.32 7.28 33.69
N ASP A 61 29.73 8.15 34.51
CA ASP A 61 29.17 7.81 35.84
C ASP A 61 27.64 7.56 35.85
N SER A 62 27.02 7.31 34.69
CA SER A 62 25.57 7.58 34.52
C SER A 62 24.59 6.39 34.49
N SER A 63 25.02 5.13 34.52
CA SER A 63 24.08 4.00 34.34
C SER A 63 23.07 3.87 35.50
N ASP A 64 23.54 3.94 36.74
CA ASP A 64 22.68 3.84 37.92
C ASP A 64 21.78 5.09 38.06
N LEU A 65 22.32 6.27 37.76
CA LEU A 65 21.58 7.53 37.79
C LEU A 65 20.47 7.57 36.73
N MET A 66 20.72 7.00 35.55
CA MET A 66 19.73 6.85 34.48
C MET A 66 18.58 5.93 34.91
N MET A 67 18.87 4.79 35.54
CA MET A 67 17.84 3.89 36.06
C MET A 67 17.06 4.51 37.23
N GLN A 68 17.73 5.24 38.13
CA GLN A 68 17.06 5.98 39.19
C GLN A 68 16.10 7.04 38.63
N ARG A 69 16.51 7.79 37.61
CA ARG A 69 15.61 8.73 36.91
C ARG A 69 14.49 8.01 36.19
N PHE A 70 14.75 6.88 35.55
CA PHE A 70 13.69 6.09 34.93
C PHE A 70 12.60 5.69 35.94
N LEU A 71 12.98 5.35 37.16
CA LEU A 71 12.06 5.02 38.26
C LEU A 71 11.46 6.25 38.97
N SER A 72 12.10 7.42 38.89
CA SER A 72 11.61 8.64 39.53
C SER A 72 10.35 9.20 38.84
N PRO A 73 9.59 10.09 39.49
CA PRO A 73 8.49 10.81 38.85
C PRO A 73 8.94 11.90 37.87
N ASP A 74 10.22 12.27 37.84
CA ASP A 74 10.72 13.39 37.02
C ASP A 74 11.01 12.96 35.58
N PHE A 75 10.37 13.58 34.60
CA PHE A 75 10.61 13.25 33.19
C PHE A 75 11.80 14.00 32.59
N ALA A 76 12.66 13.28 31.88
CA ALA A 76 13.76 13.82 31.08
C ALA A 76 13.94 13.00 29.79
N LEU A 77 14.50 13.63 28.76
CA LEU A 77 14.98 12.96 27.56
C LEU A 77 16.37 12.40 27.86
N GLU A 78 16.48 11.07 27.96
CA GLU A 78 17.76 10.39 28.12
C GLU A 78 18.45 10.24 26.76
N GLU A 79 19.78 10.19 26.73
CA GLU A 79 20.54 9.77 25.53
C GLU A 79 19.99 8.46 24.95
N VAL A 80 19.65 7.52 25.84
CA VAL A 80 19.02 6.25 25.48
C VAL A 80 17.51 6.45 25.43
N LEU A 81 17.03 7.01 24.32
CA LEU A 81 15.67 7.54 24.17
C LEU A 81 14.55 6.52 24.37
N PHE A 82 14.80 5.23 24.12
CA PHE A 82 13.79 4.20 24.40
C PHE A 82 13.44 4.15 25.89
N LEU A 83 14.32 4.57 26.81
CA LEU A 83 13.99 4.68 28.23
C LEU A 83 12.97 5.79 28.49
N SER A 84 13.13 6.94 27.85
CA SER A 84 12.14 8.02 27.91
C SER A 84 10.81 7.56 27.31
N ALA A 85 10.83 6.81 26.20
CA ALA A 85 9.62 6.24 25.60
C ALA A 85 8.93 5.21 26.52
N LEU A 86 9.69 4.31 27.15
CA LEU A 86 9.17 3.34 28.12
C LEU A 86 8.61 4.04 29.35
N LYS A 87 9.19 5.16 29.79
CA LYS A 87 8.67 5.95 30.89
C LYS A 87 7.31 6.57 30.57
N ILE A 88 7.14 7.11 29.35
CA ILE A 88 5.82 7.57 28.86
C ILE A 88 4.82 6.41 28.83
N ALA A 89 5.22 5.25 28.30
CA ALA A 89 4.36 4.07 28.27
C ALA A 89 3.92 3.65 29.69
N ARG A 90 4.82 3.74 30.68
CA ARG A 90 4.52 3.45 32.09
C ARG A 90 3.48 4.41 32.65
N TYR A 91 3.65 5.72 32.44
CA TYR A 91 2.64 6.71 32.86
C TYR A 91 1.28 6.47 32.23
N VAL A 92 1.24 6.08 30.94
CA VAL A 92 -0.01 5.72 30.27
C VAL A 92 -0.66 4.49 30.90
N ALA A 93 0.13 3.47 31.26
CA ALA A 93 -0.38 2.26 31.92
C ALA A 93 -0.93 2.57 33.32
N GLU A 94 -0.19 3.34 34.12
CA GLU A 94 -0.57 3.79 35.46
C GLU A 94 -1.86 4.62 35.41
N HIS A 95 -1.95 5.59 34.49
CA HIS A 95 -3.13 6.44 34.35
C HIS A 95 -4.37 5.68 33.87
N ARG A 96 -4.19 4.65 33.03
CA ARG A 96 -5.29 3.78 32.58
C ARG A 96 -5.71 2.74 33.63
N GLY A 97 -4.92 2.55 34.69
CA GLY A 97 -5.16 1.53 35.71
C GLY A 97 -5.11 0.10 35.18
N ARG A 98 -4.40 -0.16 34.07
CA ARG A 98 -4.25 -1.51 33.49
C ARG A 98 -2.86 -1.72 32.90
N PRO A 99 -2.36 -2.98 32.88
CA PRO A 99 -1.10 -3.28 32.20
C PRO A 99 -1.11 -2.87 30.73
N GLN A 100 0.07 -2.49 30.23
CA GLN A 100 0.29 -2.06 28.85
C GLN A 100 1.41 -2.88 28.22
N THR A 101 1.07 -3.63 27.18
CA THR A 101 2.07 -4.27 26.32
C THR A 101 2.73 -3.21 25.44
N VAL A 102 4.06 -3.24 25.35
CA VAL A 102 4.87 -2.37 24.52
C VAL A 102 5.68 -3.22 23.55
N TYR A 103 5.45 -3.05 22.26
CA TYR A 103 6.23 -3.71 21.21
C TYR A 103 7.37 -2.80 20.78
N MET A 104 8.62 -3.24 20.98
CA MET A 104 9.82 -2.54 20.53
C MET A 104 10.20 -3.04 19.13
N ALA A 105 9.72 -2.35 18.11
CA ALA A 105 10.00 -2.65 16.70
C ALA A 105 11.11 -1.74 16.15
N GLY A 106 12.04 -2.32 15.39
CA GLY A 106 13.15 -1.59 14.77
C GLY A 106 14.38 -1.38 15.68
N PHE A 107 14.47 -2.11 16.80
CA PHE A 107 15.60 -2.06 17.74
C PHE A 107 16.55 -3.25 17.52
N ASP A 108 17.28 -3.28 16.41
CA ASP A 108 18.09 -4.46 16.07
C ASP A 108 19.36 -4.59 16.96
N PHE A 109 19.72 -3.53 17.67
CA PHE A 109 20.93 -3.40 18.50
C PHE A 109 22.22 -3.81 17.77
N THR A 110 22.28 -3.67 16.45
CA THR A 110 23.46 -3.96 15.63
C THR A 110 23.67 -2.86 14.60
N ALA A 111 24.92 -2.57 14.29
CA ALA A 111 25.28 -1.70 13.18
C ALA A 111 25.09 -2.36 11.79
N GLY A 112 25.01 -3.70 11.75
CA GLY A 112 25.08 -4.48 10.50
C GLY A 112 23.75 -5.00 9.93
N LEU A 113 22.61 -4.78 10.60
CA LEU A 113 21.28 -5.19 10.14
C LEU A 113 20.25 -4.08 10.36
N GLY A 114 19.22 -4.03 9.51
CA GLY A 114 18.08 -3.11 9.62
C GLY A 114 17.96 -2.09 8.48
N TYR A 115 17.07 -1.10 8.66
CA TYR A 115 16.87 0.07 7.79
C TYR A 115 18.14 0.94 7.58
N SER A 116 19.21 0.62 8.30
CA SER A 116 20.56 1.18 8.22
C SER A 116 21.25 0.95 6.87
N HIS A 117 20.79 -0.01 6.06
CA HIS A 117 21.38 -0.30 4.73
C HIS A 117 20.89 0.63 3.61
N ALA A 118 19.85 1.44 3.85
CA ALA A 118 19.23 2.34 2.86
C ALA A 118 19.71 3.81 2.99
N ILE A 119 20.90 4.03 3.55
CA ILE A 119 21.40 5.36 3.93
C ILE A 119 22.54 5.79 3.00
N THR A 120 22.41 6.98 2.39
CA THR A 120 23.42 7.59 1.49
C THR A 120 24.05 8.87 2.07
N ALA A 121 23.77 9.23 3.33
CA ALA A 121 24.40 10.37 3.99
C ALA A 121 24.62 10.04 5.48
N ASP A 122 25.88 10.06 5.91
CA ASP A 122 26.32 9.63 7.24
C ASP A 122 26.86 10.83 8.02
N TYR A 123 26.46 11.00 9.28
CA TYR A 123 26.86 12.14 10.13
C TYR A 123 27.73 11.74 11.34
N ALA A 124 28.12 10.47 11.49
CA ALA A 124 29.01 10.01 12.56
C ALA A 124 30.04 8.95 12.09
N PRO A 125 31.25 8.85 12.70
CA PRO A 125 32.24 7.83 12.34
C PRO A 125 31.79 6.40 12.74
N GLU A 126 32.03 5.40 11.89
CA GLU A 126 31.64 3.98 12.11
C GLU A 126 32.08 3.41 13.47
N SER A 127 33.28 3.75 13.96
CA SER A 127 33.82 3.24 15.23
C SER A 127 33.07 3.73 16.49
N GLU A 128 32.43 4.90 16.43
CA GLU A 128 31.62 5.43 17.53
C GLU A 128 30.22 4.80 17.54
N ARG A 129 29.73 4.35 16.37
CA ARG A 129 28.38 3.80 16.19
C ARG A 129 28.21 2.44 16.87
N ALA A 130 29.14 1.51 16.65
CA ALA A 130 29.09 0.19 17.29
C ALA A 130 29.10 0.31 18.81
N THR A 131 29.99 1.16 19.35
CA THR A 131 30.10 1.41 20.80
C THR A 131 28.80 1.98 21.38
N LYS A 132 28.15 2.92 20.69
CA LYS A 132 26.85 3.48 21.13
C LYS A 132 25.74 2.43 21.13
N ILE A 133 25.70 1.57 20.12
CA ILE A 133 24.68 0.52 19.97
C ILE A 133 24.84 -0.56 21.04
N ASP A 134 26.06 -1.03 21.32
CA ASP A 134 26.34 -2.03 22.36
C ASP A 134 25.91 -1.53 23.75
N VAL A 135 26.13 -0.25 24.01
CA VAL A 135 25.70 0.40 25.26
C VAL A 135 24.17 0.43 25.38
N GLN A 136 23.44 0.68 24.28
CA GLN A 136 21.98 0.64 24.28
C GLN A 136 21.42 -0.76 24.55
N GLU A 137 22.02 -1.82 23.98
CA GLU A 137 21.62 -3.21 24.24
C GLU A 137 21.77 -3.56 25.73
N PHE A 138 22.89 -3.16 26.34
CA PHE A 138 23.13 -3.32 27.76
C PHE A 138 22.07 -2.61 28.62
N PHE A 139 21.73 -1.36 28.29
CA PHE A 139 20.69 -0.63 29.00
C PHE A 139 19.32 -1.29 28.87
N PHE A 140 18.99 -1.79 27.68
CA PHE A 140 17.72 -2.45 27.43
C PHE A 140 17.54 -3.69 28.32
N LEU A 141 18.55 -4.55 28.42
CA LEU A 141 18.52 -5.74 29.26
C LEU A 141 18.34 -5.40 30.75
N ASN A 142 19.02 -4.36 31.24
CA ASN A 142 18.86 -3.90 32.62
C ASN A 142 17.46 -3.33 32.86
N THR A 143 16.89 -2.60 31.90
CA THR A 143 15.52 -2.08 32.00
C THR A 143 14.49 -3.19 32.04
N LEU A 144 14.66 -4.27 31.26
CA LEU A 144 13.77 -5.43 31.33
C LEU A 144 13.75 -6.08 32.73
N TYR A 145 14.90 -6.09 33.41
CA TYR A 145 14.98 -6.58 34.78
C TYR A 145 14.20 -5.68 35.75
N VAL A 146 14.38 -4.37 35.65
CA VAL A 146 13.70 -3.37 36.49
C VAL A 146 12.19 -3.34 36.25
N LEU A 147 11.75 -3.57 35.01
CA LEU A 147 10.33 -3.54 34.63
C LEU A 147 9.55 -4.82 34.97
N ARG A 148 10.20 -5.86 35.52
CA ARG A 148 9.56 -7.15 35.81
C ARG A 148 8.32 -7.02 36.70
N ASP A 149 8.34 -6.10 37.65
CA ASP A 149 7.24 -5.86 38.59
C ASP A 149 6.43 -4.58 38.24
N SER A 150 6.57 -4.09 37.00
CA SER A 150 5.89 -2.89 36.52
C SER A 150 4.60 -3.23 35.75
N PRO A 151 3.69 -2.27 35.52
CA PRO A 151 2.53 -2.50 34.64
C PRO A 151 2.89 -2.59 33.15
N LEU A 152 4.17 -2.60 32.78
CA LEU A 152 4.61 -2.75 31.39
C LEU A 152 5.01 -4.18 31.07
N ASP A 153 4.43 -4.71 29.99
CA ASP A 153 4.91 -5.92 29.34
C ASP A 153 5.70 -5.55 28.08
N VAL A 154 7.02 -5.46 28.21
CA VAL A 154 7.90 -5.06 27.10
C VAL A 154 8.28 -6.27 26.25
N GLN A 155 7.98 -6.18 24.96
CA GLN A 155 8.15 -7.22 23.97
C GLN A 155 9.14 -6.73 22.90
N HIS A 156 10.37 -7.25 22.92
CA HIS A 156 11.34 -6.98 21.87
C HIS A 156 10.98 -7.74 20.59
N VAL A 157 10.95 -7.03 19.45
CA VAL A 157 10.59 -7.57 18.13
C VAL A 157 11.82 -7.55 17.23
N GLY A 158 12.38 -8.73 16.96
CA GLY A 158 13.62 -8.85 16.17
C GLY A 158 14.19 -10.28 16.24
N THR A 159 15.48 -10.44 15.99
CA THR A 159 16.13 -11.77 15.90
C THR A 159 17.10 -12.08 17.05
N ARG A 160 17.13 -11.25 18.11
CA ARG A 160 17.99 -11.44 19.28
C ARG A 160 17.53 -12.61 20.14
N ALA A 161 18.46 -13.16 20.94
CA ALA A 161 18.14 -14.26 21.87
C ALA A 161 17.08 -13.87 22.93
N PHE A 162 16.96 -12.58 23.24
CA PHE A 162 15.93 -12.02 24.13
C PHE A 162 14.68 -11.53 23.40
N SER A 163 14.63 -11.59 22.06
CA SER A 163 13.42 -11.29 21.30
C SER A 163 12.31 -12.24 21.70
N ARG A 164 11.13 -11.68 21.97
CA ARG A 164 9.93 -12.47 22.24
C ARG A 164 9.07 -12.68 21.00
N LEU A 165 9.27 -11.84 19.98
CA LEU A 165 8.60 -11.92 18.70
C LEU A 165 9.60 -11.65 17.57
N THR A 166 9.38 -12.32 16.46
CA THR A 166 9.92 -11.92 15.16
C THR A 166 9.04 -10.81 14.55
N PRO A 167 9.55 -10.02 13.59
CA PRO A 167 8.72 -9.07 12.84
C PRO A 167 7.50 -9.72 12.18
N ALA A 168 7.63 -10.97 11.70
CA ALA A 168 6.54 -11.73 11.10
C ALA A 168 5.43 -12.05 12.12
N GLU A 169 5.79 -12.56 13.31
CA GLU A 169 4.82 -12.87 14.38
C GLU A 169 4.13 -11.61 14.92
N LEU A 170 4.84 -10.47 14.98
CA LEU A 170 4.21 -9.21 15.35
C LEU A 170 3.18 -8.79 14.29
N ASN A 171 3.55 -8.88 13.01
CA ASN A 171 2.67 -8.55 11.90
C ASN A 171 1.41 -9.41 11.90
N GLU A 172 1.52 -10.72 12.12
CA GLU A 172 0.35 -11.61 12.25
C GLU A 172 -0.60 -11.22 13.40
N ARG A 173 -0.08 -10.61 14.47
CA ARG A 173 -0.88 -10.19 15.63
C ARG A 173 -1.52 -8.82 15.46
N LEU A 174 -0.82 -7.88 14.82
CA LEU A 174 -1.21 -6.47 14.78
C LEU A 174 -1.79 -6.04 13.43
N LEU A 175 -1.29 -6.61 12.34
CA LEU A 175 -1.96 -6.45 11.06
C LEU A 175 -3.19 -7.34 11.07
N PRO A 176 -4.32 -6.88 10.51
CA PRO A 176 -5.39 -7.80 10.18
C PRO A 176 -4.75 -8.92 9.35
N GLN A 177 -4.86 -10.18 9.81
CA GLN A 177 -4.85 -11.32 8.88
C GLN A 177 -5.72 -10.92 7.69
N PRO A 178 -5.35 -11.23 6.43
CA PRO A 178 -6.14 -10.85 5.26
C PRO A 178 -7.61 -11.15 5.58
N ALA A 179 -8.40 -10.09 5.77
CA ALA A 179 -9.56 -10.18 6.65
C ALA A 179 -10.70 -11.00 6.04
N HIS A 180 -10.52 -11.51 4.84
CA HIS A 180 -11.37 -12.51 4.23
C HIS A 180 -10.45 -13.44 3.45
N PRO A 181 -10.38 -14.76 3.75
CA PRO A 181 -10.00 -15.71 2.71
C PRO A 181 -10.88 -15.40 1.49
N VAL A 182 -10.33 -15.45 0.27
CA VAL A 182 -11.14 -15.37 -0.96
C VAL A 182 -12.33 -16.28 -0.73
N PRO A 183 -13.59 -15.77 -0.72
CA PRO A 183 -14.70 -16.58 -0.24
C PRO A 183 -14.75 -17.91 -1.02
N GLU A 184 -14.47 -19.01 -0.34
CA GLU A 184 -14.39 -20.33 -0.95
C GLU A 184 -15.71 -21.08 -0.70
N GLY A 185 -16.27 -21.64 -1.76
CA GLY A 185 -17.49 -22.41 -1.70
C GLY A 185 -18.02 -22.71 -3.10
N PRO A 186 -18.83 -23.77 -3.27
CA PRO A 186 -19.38 -24.12 -4.59
C PRO A 186 -20.26 -23.02 -5.19
N ASP A 187 -20.77 -22.13 -4.34
CA ASP A 187 -21.72 -21.08 -4.69
C ASP A 187 -21.07 -19.68 -4.84
N VAL A 188 -19.75 -19.56 -4.73
CA VAL A 188 -19.05 -18.26 -4.82
C VAL A 188 -18.16 -18.21 -6.06
N THR A 189 -18.43 -17.23 -6.93
CA THR A 189 -17.53 -16.94 -8.07
C THR A 189 -16.38 -16.05 -7.60
N PRO A 190 -15.10 -16.42 -7.83
CA PRO A 190 -13.95 -15.57 -7.52
C PRO A 190 -14.00 -14.25 -8.28
N VAL A 191 -13.64 -13.15 -7.61
CA VAL A 191 -13.45 -11.83 -8.22
C VAL A 191 -12.00 -11.41 -8.04
N GLU A 192 -11.30 -11.10 -9.12
CA GLU A 192 -9.93 -10.59 -9.07
C GLU A 192 -9.94 -9.08 -8.79
N ILE A 193 -9.19 -8.64 -7.77
CA ILE A 193 -9.08 -7.23 -7.36
C ILE A 193 -7.71 -6.69 -7.78
N VAL A 194 -7.72 -5.63 -8.59
CA VAL A 194 -6.53 -5.00 -9.14
C VAL A 194 -6.27 -3.65 -8.48
N ALA A 195 -5.11 -3.53 -7.83
CA ALA A 195 -4.56 -2.26 -7.38
C ALA A 195 -3.83 -1.56 -8.53
N GLU A 196 -4.46 -0.58 -9.17
CA GLU A 196 -3.85 0.20 -10.25
C GLU A 196 -2.91 1.24 -9.65
N LEU A 197 -1.60 1.07 -9.85
CA LEU A 197 -0.57 1.97 -9.31
C LEU A 197 -0.34 3.18 -10.22
N THR A 198 -0.79 3.14 -11.48
CA THR A 198 -0.54 4.17 -12.50
C THR A 198 0.94 4.53 -12.64
N THR A 199 1.26 5.80 -12.48
CA THR A 199 2.59 6.37 -12.31
C THR A 199 2.72 7.01 -10.92
N ASN A 200 1.87 6.63 -9.96
CA ASN A 200 1.87 7.18 -8.59
C ASN A 200 3.09 6.74 -7.76
N HIS A 201 3.94 5.87 -8.31
CA HIS A 201 5.28 5.54 -7.80
C HIS A 201 6.32 6.62 -8.13
N PHE A 202 6.04 7.54 -9.07
CA PHE A 202 6.90 8.68 -9.41
C PHE A 202 8.31 8.34 -9.93
N GLY A 203 8.49 7.13 -10.49
CA GLY A 203 9.81 6.58 -10.82
C GLY A 203 10.68 6.24 -9.60
N ASP A 204 10.13 6.30 -8.39
CA ASP A 204 10.84 5.97 -7.15
C ASP A 204 10.61 4.49 -6.79
N ARG A 205 11.68 3.69 -6.85
CA ARG A 205 11.63 2.25 -6.56
C ARG A 205 11.21 1.94 -5.12
N HIS A 206 11.61 2.75 -4.15
CA HIS A 206 11.22 2.53 -2.74
C HIS A 206 9.74 2.82 -2.53
N ARG A 207 9.20 3.83 -3.20
CA ARG A 207 7.76 4.13 -3.22
C ARG A 207 6.98 3.03 -3.91
N LEU A 208 7.47 2.53 -5.05
CA LEU A 208 6.90 1.39 -5.77
C LEU A 208 6.82 0.15 -4.87
N GLU A 209 7.92 -0.21 -4.19
CA GLU A 209 7.95 -1.31 -3.23
C GLU A 209 6.88 -1.16 -2.15
N ARG A 210 6.79 0.03 -1.53
CA ARG A 210 5.81 0.30 -0.47
C ARG A 210 4.38 0.18 -0.99
N MET A 211 4.11 0.63 -2.20
CA MET A 211 2.78 0.50 -2.81
C MET A 211 2.42 -0.96 -3.05
N ILE A 212 3.33 -1.77 -3.60
CA ILE A 212 3.10 -3.19 -3.86
C ILE A 212 2.86 -3.95 -2.55
N ARG A 213 3.70 -3.74 -1.53
CA ARG A 213 3.53 -4.37 -0.21
C ARG A 213 2.22 -3.98 0.45
N ALA A 214 1.82 -2.71 0.37
CA ALA A 214 0.55 -2.24 0.93
C ALA A 214 -0.66 -2.82 0.20
N ALA A 215 -0.61 -2.90 -1.13
CA ALA A 215 -1.67 -3.51 -1.94
C ALA A 215 -1.83 -5.02 -1.63
N ALA A 216 -0.71 -5.75 -1.54
CA ALA A 216 -0.70 -7.16 -1.14
C ALA A 216 -1.25 -7.35 0.28
N ALA A 217 -0.79 -6.55 1.25
CA ALA A 217 -1.28 -6.61 2.63
C ALA A 217 -2.78 -6.29 2.76
N ALA A 218 -3.33 -5.46 1.86
CA ALA A 218 -4.76 -5.16 1.81
C ALA A 218 -5.59 -6.28 1.18
N GLY A 219 -4.99 -7.25 0.48
CA GLY A 219 -5.66 -8.39 -0.14
C GLY A 219 -6.02 -8.19 -1.62
N ALA A 220 -5.29 -7.33 -2.34
CA ALA A 220 -5.38 -7.29 -3.81
C ALA A 220 -4.79 -8.57 -4.43
N ASP A 221 -5.38 -9.02 -5.53
CA ASP A 221 -4.91 -10.20 -6.28
C ASP A 221 -3.82 -9.81 -7.29
N PHE A 222 -3.89 -8.59 -7.81
CA PHE A 222 -2.90 -8.04 -8.73
C PHE A 222 -2.53 -6.60 -8.40
N VAL A 223 -1.28 -6.22 -8.64
CA VAL A 223 -0.90 -4.83 -8.91
C VAL A 223 -0.85 -4.58 -10.41
N LYS A 224 -1.23 -3.38 -10.83
CA LYS A 224 -1.10 -2.97 -12.24
C LYS A 224 -0.24 -1.73 -12.41
N LEU A 225 0.63 -1.80 -13.40
CA LEU A 225 1.57 -0.76 -13.83
C LEU A 225 1.20 -0.22 -15.21
N GLN A 226 1.95 0.76 -15.68
CA GLN A 226 1.82 1.27 -17.05
C GLN A 226 3.19 1.25 -17.73
N LYS A 227 3.21 0.90 -19.01
CA LYS A 227 4.39 1.01 -19.86
C LYS A 227 4.02 1.73 -21.15
N ARG A 228 4.74 2.81 -21.42
CA ARG A 228 4.73 3.47 -22.72
C ARG A 228 6.15 3.84 -23.15
N ASP A 229 6.34 4.00 -24.43
CA ASP A 229 7.53 4.60 -25.00
C ASP A 229 7.23 6.09 -25.18
N VAL A 230 7.87 6.94 -24.36
CA VAL A 230 7.56 8.38 -24.29
C VAL A 230 7.74 9.06 -25.64
N GLU A 231 8.78 8.67 -26.39
CA GLU A 231 9.17 9.28 -27.65
C GLU A 231 8.19 8.97 -28.80
N THR A 232 7.58 7.79 -28.77
CA THR A 232 6.64 7.38 -29.83
C THR A 232 5.18 7.58 -29.46
N PHE A 233 4.85 7.65 -28.17
CA PHE A 233 3.48 7.81 -27.72
C PHE A 233 2.99 9.27 -27.80
N TYR A 234 3.88 10.24 -27.60
CA TYR A 234 3.55 11.67 -27.62
C TYR A 234 4.15 12.37 -28.84
N THR A 235 3.52 13.46 -29.28
CA THR A 235 4.12 14.31 -30.32
C THR A 235 5.27 15.12 -29.73
N ALA A 236 6.24 15.49 -30.57
CA ALA A 236 7.35 16.36 -30.15
C ALA A 236 6.86 17.70 -29.56
N GLU A 237 5.74 18.23 -30.07
CA GLU A 237 5.10 19.44 -29.53
C GLU A 237 4.56 19.22 -28.11
N GLN A 238 3.87 18.10 -27.87
CA GLN A 238 3.38 17.75 -26.53
C GLN A 238 4.53 17.57 -25.55
N LEU A 239 5.60 16.89 -25.96
CA LEU A 239 6.79 16.65 -25.14
C LEU A 239 7.51 17.96 -24.76
N ALA A 240 7.64 18.89 -25.70
CA ALA A 240 8.26 20.19 -25.47
C ALA A 240 7.39 21.18 -24.66
N ALA A 241 6.11 20.89 -24.46
CA ALA A 241 5.19 21.79 -23.77
C ALA A 241 5.63 22.02 -22.31
N PRO A 242 5.53 23.26 -21.79
CA PRO A 242 5.79 23.55 -20.38
C PRO A 242 4.87 22.73 -19.47
N TYR A 243 5.43 22.11 -18.45
CA TYR A 243 4.68 21.31 -17.50
C TYR A 243 5.17 21.54 -16.07
N VAL A 244 4.24 21.75 -15.14
CA VAL A 244 4.57 22.03 -13.74
C VAL A 244 4.71 20.71 -13.00
N SER A 245 5.96 20.31 -12.72
CA SER A 245 6.27 19.12 -11.94
C SER A 245 7.61 19.27 -11.20
N PRO A 246 7.91 18.43 -10.19
CA PRO A 246 9.22 18.43 -9.54
C PRO A 246 10.33 17.80 -10.38
N PHE A 247 10.00 17.23 -11.55
CA PHE A 247 10.91 16.39 -12.34
C PHE A 247 11.49 17.09 -13.57
N GLY A 248 11.23 18.40 -13.72
CA GLY A 248 11.74 19.20 -14.81
C GLY A 248 10.78 20.32 -15.18
N LYS A 249 10.93 20.87 -16.39
CA LYS A 249 10.14 22.02 -16.87
C LYS A 249 9.23 21.67 -18.04
N THR A 250 9.43 20.52 -18.65
CA THR A 250 8.68 20.06 -19.83
C THR A 250 7.87 18.81 -19.52
N PHE A 251 6.87 18.53 -20.35
CA PHE A 251 6.09 17.31 -20.24
C PHE A 251 6.95 16.06 -20.51
N ALA A 252 7.97 16.17 -21.36
CA ALA A 252 8.98 15.13 -21.55
C ALA A 252 9.67 14.78 -20.24
N ASP A 253 10.24 15.77 -19.54
CA ASP A 253 10.95 15.55 -18.27
C ASP A 253 10.06 14.80 -17.26
N TYR A 254 8.81 15.25 -17.15
CA TYR A 254 7.80 14.60 -16.32
C TYR A 254 7.55 13.14 -16.74
N ARG A 255 7.35 12.88 -18.03
CA ARG A 255 7.04 11.54 -18.52
C ARG A 255 8.20 10.57 -18.42
N HIS A 256 9.41 10.99 -18.75
CA HIS A 256 10.61 10.15 -18.63
C HIS A 256 10.87 9.73 -17.19
N GLN A 257 10.71 10.64 -16.23
CA GLN A 257 10.88 10.30 -14.82
C GLN A 257 9.91 9.22 -14.35
N LEU A 258 8.71 9.16 -14.92
CA LEU A 258 7.67 8.23 -14.48
C LEU A 258 7.77 6.84 -15.11
N GLU A 259 8.50 6.69 -16.21
CA GLU A 259 8.58 5.39 -16.89
C GLU A 259 9.58 4.47 -16.20
N LEU A 260 9.11 3.26 -15.88
CA LEU A 260 9.93 2.21 -15.29
C LEU A 260 10.80 1.53 -16.34
N ASP A 261 12.01 1.17 -15.94
CA ASP A 261 12.98 0.47 -16.79
C ASP A 261 12.94 -1.06 -16.58
N ALA A 262 13.90 -1.77 -17.18
CA ALA A 262 13.93 -3.23 -17.11
C ALA A 262 14.28 -3.74 -15.70
N ASP A 263 15.14 -3.01 -14.98
CA ASP A 263 15.54 -3.37 -13.63
C ASP A 263 14.38 -3.16 -12.65
N ASP A 264 13.57 -2.12 -12.85
CA ASP A 264 12.35 -1.88 -12.09
C ASP A 264 11.31 -2.97 -12.31
N PHE A 265 11.04 -3.37 -13.56
CA PHE A 265 10.11 -4.46 -13.83
C PHE A 265 10.62 -5.81 -13.32
N GLY A 266 11.93 -6.08 -13.39
CA GLY A 266 12.55 -7.24 -12.75
C GLY A 266 12.37 -7.23 -11.23
N PHE A 267 12.55 -6.07 -10.60
CA PHE A 267 12.28 -5.90 -9.17
C PHE A 267 10.81 -6.14 -8.81
N VAL A 268 9.86 -5.63 -9.62
CA VAL A 268 8.43 -5.87 -9.44
C VAL A 268 8.12 -7.36 -9.51
N ASP A 269 8.64 -8.07 -10.51
CA ASP A 269 8.39 -9.49 -10.70
C ASP A 269 8.84 -10.32 -9.49
N ASP A 270 10.07 -10.07 -9.03
CA ASP A 270 10.63 -10.72 -7.85
C ASP A 270 9.82 -10.43 -6.57
N LEU A 271 9.47 -9.16 -6.35
CA LEU A 271 8.72 -8.75 -5.17
C LEU A 271 7.29 -9.33 -5.18
N CYS A 272 6.61 -9.29 -6.31
CA CYS A 272 5.24 -9.82 -6.44
C CYS A 272 5.23 -11.34 -6.20
N ARG A 273 6.21 -12.06 -6.75
CA ARG A 273 6.41 -13.49 -6.51
C ARG A 273 6.70 -13.82 -5.03
N GLN A 274 7.48 -13.00 -4.34
CA GLN A 274 7.74 -13.16 -2.89
C GLN A 274 6.48 -12.93 -2.05
N LEU A 275 5.63 -11.99 -2.46
CA LEU A 275 4.41 -11.61 -1.73
C LEU A 275 3.20 -12.47 -2.09
N GLY A 276 3.28 -13.28 -3.14
CA GLY A 276 2.15 -14.08 -3.62
C GLY A 276 1.04 -13.25 -4.30
N ILE A 277 1.37 -12.08 -4.84
CA ILE A 277 0.46 -11.22 -5.61
C ILE A 277 0.86 -11.25 -7.09
N GLY A 278 -0.09 -11.19 -8.01
CA GLY A 278 0.21 -11.08 -9.44
C GLY A 278 0.55 -9.66 -9.86
N TRP A 279 1.16 -9.49 -11.03
CA TRP A 279 1.30 -8.18 -11.65
C TRP A 279 1.03 -8.25 -13.16
N PHE A 280 0.57 -7.12 -13.71
CA PHE A 280 0.52 -6.90 -15.15
C PHE A 280 0.64 -5.41 -15.47
N ALA A 281 0.75 -5.06 -16.75
CA ALA A 281 0.89 -3.68 -17.18
C ALA A 281 -0.13 -3.29 -18.24
N SER A 282 -0.55 -2.03 -18.18
CA SER A 282 -1.15 -1.33 -19.31
C SER A 282 -0.05 -1.07 -20.34
N VAL A 283 -0.22 -1.57 -21.56
CA VAL A 283 0.78 -1.48 -22.62
C VAL A 283 0.23 -0.57 -23.71
N LEU A 284 0.75 0.65 -23.79
CA LEU A 284 0.10 1.73 -24.50
C LEU A 284 0.47 1.84 -25.99
N ASP A 285 1.61 1.25 -26.40
CA ASP A 285 2.14 1.35 -27.75
C ASP A 285 2.89 0.09 -28.19
N GLN A 286 3.20 0.02 -29.49
CA GLN A 286 3.85 -1.12 -30.12
C GLN A 286 5.30 -1.36 -29.64
N PRO A 287 6.16 -0.33 -29.45
CA PRO A 287 7.47 -0.52 -28.82
C PRO A 287 7.36 -1.13 -27.43
N SER A 288 6.47 -0.60 -26.59
CA SER A 288 6.21 -1.09 -25.23
C SER A 288 5.69 -2.51 -25.24
N PHE A 289 4.79 -2.87 -26.16
CA PHE A 289 4.33 -4.25 -26.32
C PHE A 289 5.46 -5.20 -26.67
N THR A 290 6.34 -4.79 -27.59
CA THR A 290 7.49 -5.60 -27.97
C THR A 290 8.45 -5.76 -26.80
N TRP A 291 8.69 -4.69 -26.05
CA TRP A 291 9.56 -4.67 -24.87
C TRP A 291 9.01 -5.51 -23.72
N MET A 292 7.72 -5.40 -23.40
CA MET A 292 7.08 -6.12 -22.28
C MET A 292 7.14 -7.64 -22.44
N ARG A 293 7.27 -8.16 -23.67
CA ARG A 293 7.36 -9.61 -23.92
C ARG A 293 8.59 -10.27 -23.30
N GLN A 294 9.64 -9.52 -22.98
CA GLN A 294 10.82 -10.07 -22.31
C GLN A 294 10.52 -10.59 -20.89
N PHE A 295 9.43 -10.11 -20.27
CA PHE A 295 8.99 -10.53 -18.93
C PHE A 295 7.94 -11.65 -18.95
N ASP A 296 7.58 -12.16 -20.13
CA ASP A 296 6.55 -13.18 -20.34
C ASP A 296 5.27 -12.98 -19.49
N PRO A 297 4.65 -11.78 -19.50
CA PRO A 297 3.54 -11.48 -18.60
C PRO A 297 2.32 -12.33 -18.96
N ALA A 298 1.70 -13.00 -17.97
CA ALA A 298 0.51 -13.82 -18.20
C ALA A 298 -0.71 -13.01 -18.71
N ILE A 299 -0.75 -11.71 -18.38
CA ILE A 299 -1.83 -10.79 -18.67
C ILE A 299 -1.24 -9.46 -19.18
N ILE A 300 -1.88 -8.85 -20.17
CA ILE A 300 -1.62 -7.46 -20.56
C ILE A 300 -2.91 -6.64 -20.53
N LYS A 301 -2.80 -5.34 -20.26
CA LYS A 301 -3.92 -4.40 -20.29
C LYS A 301 -3.84 -3.47 -21.49
N LEU A 302 -4.97 -3.30 -22.17
CA LEU A 302 -5.20 -2.30 -23.22
C LEU A 302 -6.20 -1.24 -22.67
N PRO A 303 -5.73 -0.05 -22.23
CA PRO A 303 -6.58 0.95 -21.57
C PRO A 303 -7.49 1.70 -22.55
N SER A 304 -8.53 2.37 -22.02
CA SER A 304 -9.47 3.16 -22.84
C SER A 304 -8.80 4.37 -23.52
N THR A 305 -7.67 4.84 -23.00
CA THR A 305 -6.91 5.96 -23.58
C THR A 305 -6.35 5.68 -24.97
N ILE A 306 -6.31 4.42 -25.40
CA ILE A 306 -5.81 4.01 -26.71
C ILE A 306 -6.88 3.36 -27.59
N SER A 307 -8.16 3.54 -27.26
CA SER A 307 -9.28 2.90 -27.99
C SER A 307 -9.32 3.29 -29.48
N GLU A 308 -8.88 4.50 -29.84
CA GLU A 308 -8.77 4.95 -31.22
C GLU A 308 -7.61 4.30 -32.00
N HIS A 309 -6.62 3.71 -31.33
CA HIS A 309 -5.44 3.09 -31.93
C HIS A 309 -5.72 1.64 -32.41
N THR A 310 -6.82 1.45 -33.15
CA THR A 310 -7.31 0.14 -33.60
C THR A 310 -6.28 -0.67 -34.41
N GLY A 311 -5.37 -0.01 -35.13
CA GLY A 311 -4.26 -0.67 -35.84
C GLY A 311 -3.29 -1.39 -34.90
N TYR A 312 -2.85 -0.72 -33.83
CA TYR A 312 -2.00 -1.32 -32.79
C TYR A 312 -2.76 -2.43 -32.05
N LEU A 313 -4.00 -2.17 -31.63
CA LEU A 313 -4.84 -3.15 -30.95
C LEU A 313 -5.03 -4.43 -31.79
N ALA A 314 -5.25 -4.30 -33.10
CA ALA A 314 -5.33 -5.44 -34.02
C ALA A 314 -4.00 -6.20 -34.17
N GLN A 315 -2.85 -5.50 -34.11
CA GLN A 315 -1.54 -6.13 -34.12
C GLN A 315 -1.28 -6.94 -32.85
N VAL A 316 -1.67 -6.42 -31.69
CA VAL A 316 -1.64 -7.15 -30.40
C VAL A 316 -2.51 -8.39 -30.50
N ALA A 317 -3.76 -8.27 -30.96
CA ALA A 317 -4.68 -9.40 -31.11
C ALA A 317 -4.13 -10.50 -32.04
N LYS A 318 -3.40 -10.13 -33.10
CA LYS A 318 -2.76 -11.10 -34.00
C LYS A 318 -1.56 -11.80 -33.37
N SER A 319 -0.80 -11.11 -32.53
CA SER A 319 0.52 -11.55 -32.06
C SER A 319 0.53 -12.10 -30.64
N TRP A 320 -0.52 -11.85 -29.86
CA TRP A 320 -0.68 -12.26 -28.47
C TRP A 320 -1.79 -13.29 -28.33
N ARG A 321 -1.58 -14.32 -27.52
CA ARG A 321 -2.59 -15.36 -27.23
C ARG A 321 -2.97 -15.45 -25.75
N GLY A 322 -2.23 -14.81 -24.86
CA GLY A 322 -2.50 -14.85 -23.42
C GLY A 322 -3.65 -13.95 -22.96
N SER A 323 -3.70 -13.76 -21.65
CA SER A 323 -4.54 -12.82 -20.90
C SER A 323 -4.67 -11.43 -21.55
N ILE A 324 -5.86 -10.93 -21.90
CA ILE A 324 -6.05 -9.51 -22.26
C ILE A 324 -7.13 -8.89 -21.39
N VAL A 325 -6.79 -7.76 -20.77
CA VAL A 325 -7.72 -6.89 -20.06
C VAL A 325 -7.96 -5.63 -20.89
N LEU A 326 -9.17 -5.42 -21.40
CA LEU A 326 -9.48 -4.34 -22.35
C LEU A 326 -10.60 -3.45 -21.81
N SER A 327 -10.34 -2.14 -21.76
CA SER A 327 -11.33 -1.15 -21.26
C SER A 327 -12.09 -0.49 -22.41
N THR A 328 -13.38 -0.25 -22.19
CA THR A 328 -14.30 0.28 -23.20
C THR A 328 -14.76 1.73 -22.93
N GLY A 329 -14.11 2.46 -22.02
CA GLY A 329 -14.41 3.88 -21.79
C GLY A 329 -14.16 4.75 -23.02
N MET A 330 -14.97 5.81 -23.21
CA MET A 330 -14.96 6.68 -24.42
C MET A 330 -15.24 5.93 -25.73
N THR A 331 -15.92 4.79 -25.67
CA THR A 331 -16.27 3.99 -26.86
C THR A 331 -17.77 3.68 -26.92
N ASP A 332 -18.20 3.09 -28.03
CA ASP A 332 -19.59 2.77 -28.31
C ASP A 332 -19.80 1.28 -28.62
N LYS A 333 -21.03 0.92 -29.00
CA LYS A 333 -21.40 -0.44 -29.37
C LYS A 333 -20.65 -0.95 -30.61
N ALA A 334 -20.27 -0.08 -31.54
CA ALA A 334 -19.53 -0.49 -32.73
C ALA A 334 -18.11 -0.91 -32.36
N TYR A 335 -17.46 -0.16 -31.45
CA TYR A 335 -16.17 -0.55 -30.89
C TYR A 335 -16.25 -1.85 -30.09
N GLU A 336 -17.28 -2.04 -29.26
CA GLU A 336 -17.51 -3.32 -28.56
C GLU A 336 -17.57 -4.48 -29.54
N ALA A 337 -18.40 -4.40 -30.59
CA ALA A 337 -18.52 -5.44 -31.59
C ALA A 337 -17.17 -5.73 -32.29
N TRP A 338 -16.40 -4.68 -32.60
CA TRP A 338 -15.07 -4.79 -33.17
C TRP A 338 -14.08 -5.49 -32.22
N VAL A 339 -14.11 -5.18 -30.92
CA VAL A 339 -13.28 -5.84 -29.90
C VAL A 339 -13.60 -7.33 -29.84
N LEU A 340 -14.88 -7.69 -29.76
CA LEU A 340 -15.33 -9.08 -29.68
C LEU A 340 -14.87 -9.90 -30.89
N GLN A 341 -14.87 -9.30 -32.07
CA GLN A 341 -14.37 -9.95 -33.29
C GLN A 341 -12.83 -10.04 -33.30
N THR A 342 -12.15 -8.95 -32.95
CA THR A 342 -10.70 -8.81 -33.11
C THR A 342 -9.94 -9.67 -32.12
N PHE A 343 -10.43 -9.77 -30.87
CA PHE A 343 -9.76 -10.48 -29.78
C PHE A 343 -10.30 -11.90 -29.54
N ALA A 344 -11.07 -12.46 -30.47
CA ALA A 344 -11.67 -13.79 -30.35
C ALA A 344 -10.68 -14.96 -30.16
N ALA A 345 -9.39 -14.73 -30.46
CA ALA A 345 -8.33 -15.75 -30.37
C ALA A 345 -7.42 -15.63 -29.12
N CYS A 346 -7.67 -14.66 -28.23
CA CYS A 346 -6.98 -14.61 -26.94
C CYS A 346 -7.58 -15.63 -25.95
N ASP A 347 -6.79 -16.05 -24.96
CA ASP A 347 -7.23 -17.02 -23.94
C ASP A 347 -8.42 -16.49 -23.13
N ARG A 348 -8.26 -15.33 -22.51
CA ARG A 348 -9.32 -14.62 -21.80
C ARG A 348 -9.35 -13.16 -22.16
N LEU A 349 -10.53 -12.66 -22.46
CA LEU A 349 -10.80 -11.24 -22.67
C LEU A 349 -11.57 -10.70 -21.46
N TYR A 350 -10.85 -10.05 -20.54
CA TYR A 350 -11.48 -9.27 -19.48
C TYR A 350 -12.02 -7.97 -20.09
N LEU A 351 -13.30 -7.99 -20.43
CA LEU A 351 -14.00 -6.86 -21.06
C LEU A 351 -14.48 -5.92 -19.95
N MET A 352 -13.80 -4.78 -19.82
CA MET A 352 -14.01 -3.87 -18.71
C MET A 352 -14.93 -2.70 -19.09
N GLN A 353 -16.06 -2.61 -18.42
CA GLN A 353 -16.85 -1.37 -18.42
C GLN A 353 -16.07 -0.31 -17.63
N CYS A 354 -15.97 0.90 -18.18
CA CYS A 354 -15.47 2.06 -17.46
C CYS A 354 -15.97 3.37 -18.07
N ASN A 355 -15.92 4.43 -17.27
CA ASN A 355 -16.12 5.80 -17.72
C ASN A 355 -14.82 6.57 -17.52
N SER A 356 -14.31 7.28 -18.53
CA SER A 356 -13.02 7.99 -18.45
C SER A 356 -13.08 9.35 -17.73
N ALA A 357 -14.06 9.57 -16.85
CA ALA A 357 -14.12 10.72 -15.94
C ALA A 357 -13.48 10.38 -14.58
N TYR A 358 -12.71 11.32 -14.03
CA TYR A 358 -11.95 11.15 -12.78
C TYR A 358 -12.20 12.35 -11.85
N PRO A 359 -13.21 12.33 -10.96
CA PRO A 359 -14.13 11.23 -10.69
C PRO A 359 -15.23 11.02 -11.71
N THR A 360 -15.65 9.76 -11.84
CA THR A 360 -16.89 9.41 -12.53
C THR A 360 -18.06 9.72 -11.59
N PRO A 361 -19.02 10.56 -11.98
CA PRO A 361 -20.22 10.78 -11.19
C PRO A 361 -21.08 9.51 -11.17
N LEU A 362 -21.80 9.29 -10.06
CA LEU A 362 -22.51 8.01 -9.84
C LEU A 362 -23.51 7.65 -10.96
N HIS A 363 -24.18 8.64 -11.54
CA HIS A 363 -25.14 8.41 -12.62
C HIS A 363 -24.48 7.94 -13.93
N ASP A 364 -23.18 8.21 -14.11
CA ASP A 364 -22.43 7.86 -15.33
C ASP A 364 -21.61 6.57 -15.19
N CYS A 365 -21.60 5.94 -14.01
CA CYS A 365 -20.90 4.68 -13.78
C CYS A 365 -21.45 3.54 -14.66
N HIS A 366 -22.77 3.53 -14.86
CA HIS A 366 -23.48 2.57 -15.72
C HIS A 366 -23.07 1.11 -15.53
N VAL A 367 -23.05 0.62 -14.27
CA VAL A 367 -22.72 -0.78 -13.93
C VAL A 367 -23.62 -1.81 -14.63
N GLY A 368 -24.78 -1.40 -15.17
CA GLY A 368 -25.61 -2.25 -16.03
C GLY A 368 -24.91 -2.76 -17.29
N VAL A 369 -23.88 -2.07 -17.78
CA VAL A 369 -23.07 -2.56 -18.92
C VAL A 369 -22.25 -3.81 -18.53
N VAL A 370 -21.85 -3.93 -17.25
CA VAL A 370 -21.19 -5.15 -16.74
C VAL A 370 -22.15 -6.34 -16.82
N ARG A 371 -23.45 -6.13 -16.56
CA ARG A 371 -24.48 -7.18 -16.73
C ARG A 371 -24.60 -7.63 -18.18
N HIS A 372 -24.59 -6.68 -19.12
CA HIS A 372 -24.53 -7.00 -20.55
C HIS A 372 -23.28 -7.84 -20.90
N TYR A 373 -22.11 -7.48 -20.37
CA TYR A 373 -20.89 -8.29 -20.56
C TYR A 373 -20.99 -9.69 -19.93
N HIS A 374 -21.67 -9.81 -18.79
CA HIS A 374 -21.99 -11.11 -18.20
C HIS A 374 -22.87 -11.95 -19.10
N GLU A 375 -23.93 -11.39 -19.67
CA GLU A 375 -24.80 -12.09 -20.64
C GLU A 375 -24.02 -12.55 -21.88
N LEU A 376 -23.12 -11.72 -22.42
CA LEU A 376 -22.22 -12.11 -23.50
C LEU A 376 -21.34 -13.31 -23.10
N SER A 377 -20.81 -13.33 -21.87
CA SER A 377 -19.93 -14.41 -21.40
C SER A 377 -20.62 -15.78 -21.32
N LEU A 378 -21.95 -15.81 -21.21
CA LEU A 378 -22.74 -17.06 -21.23
C LEU A 378 -22.68 -17.75 -22.61
N HIS A 379 -22.49 -16.97 -23.68
CA HIS A 379 -22.39 -17.47 -25.05
C HIS A 379 -20.94 -17.52 -25.57
N HIS A 380 -20.05 -16.74 -24.96
CA HIS A 380 -18.65 -16.61 -25.34
C HIS A 380 -17.73 -16.87 -24.14
N ARG A 381 -17.35 -18.14 -23.92
CA ARG A 381 -16.67 -18.57 -22.68
C ARG A 381 -15.32 -17.89 -22.40
N HIS A 382 -14.66 -17.33 -23.42
CA HIS A 382 -13.39 -16.60 -23.25
C HIS A 382 -13.61 -15.16 -22.72
N ILE A 383 -14.84 -14.63 -22.77
CA ILE A 383 -15.15 -13.31 -22.23
C ILE A 383 -15.27 -13.39 -20.71
N VAL A 384 -14.62 -12.46 -20.04
CA VAL A 384 -14.68 -12.28 -18.59
C VAL A 384 -15.24 -10.88 -18.33
N PRO A 385 -16.45 -10.75 -17.74
CA PRO A 385 -17.00 -9.43 -17.43
C PRO A 385 -16.15 -8.75 -16.36
N ALA A 386 -15.82 -7.48 -16.55
CA ALA A 386 -14.95 -6.74 -15.64
C ALA A 386 -15.36 -5.27 -15.51
N PHE A 387 -14.81 -4.57 -14.52
CA PHE A 387 -15.13 -3.17 -14.25
C PHE A 387 -13.88 -2.38 -13.80
N SER A 388 -13.61 -1.25 -14.45
CA SER A 388 -12.57 -0.31 -14.01
C SER A 388 -13.23 0.92 -13.41
N SER A 389 -12.99 1.13 -12.13
CA SER A 389 -13.72 2.08 -11.28
C SER A 389 -12.96 3.41 -11.13
N HIS A 390 -13.63 4.51 -11.45
CA HIS A 390 -13.14 5.87 -11.23
C HIS A 390 -14.13 6.73 -10.40
N ASP A 391 -15.14 6.10 -9.80
CA ASP A 391 -16.02 6.70 -8.78
C ASP A 391 -15.32 6.78 -7.42
N PHE A 392 -15.99 7.32 -6.41
CA PHE A 392 -15.48 7.35 -5.03
C PHE A 392 -15.79 6.05 -4.28
N GLY A 393 -14.82 5.57 -3.50
CA GLY A 393 -15.01 4.41 -2.63
C GLY A 393 -15.19 3.09 -3.39
N TRP A 394 -15.95 2.16 -2.81
CA TRP A 394 -16.09 0.78 -3.29
C TRP A 394 -17.47 0.45 -3.87
N LEU A 395 -18.45 1.35 -3.75
CA LEU A 395 -19.86 1.05 -4.03
C LEU A 395 -20.09 0.57 -5.48
N ALA A 396 -19.56 1.28 -6.49
CA ALA A 396 -19.77 0.86 -7.87
C ALA A 396 -19.05 -0.46 -8.19
N SER A 397 -17.89 -0.72 -7.58
CA SER A 397 -17.19 -1.99 -7.73
C SER A 397 -17.97 -3.15 -7.11
N ALA A 398 -18.54 -2.97 -5.92
CA ALA A 398 -19.43 -3.95 -5.30
C ALA A 398 -20.69 -4.21 -6.14
N LEU A 399 -21.30 -3.17 -6.70
CA LEU A 399 -22.45 -3.32 -7.62
C LEU A 399 -22.05 -4.00 -8.93
N ALA A 400 -20.83 -3.76 -9.44
CA ALA A 400 -20.31 -4.45 -10.61
C ALA A 400 -20.13 -5.95 -10.36
N VAL A 401 -19.69 -6.35 -9.16
CA VAL A 401 -19.68 -7.77 -8.75
C VAL A 401 -21.09 -8.35 -8.81
N ALA A 402 -22.09 -7.65 -8.26
CA ALA A 402 -23.48 -8.08 -8.37
C ALA A 402 -24.01 -8.13 -9.81
N ALA A 403 -23.46 -7.31 -10.72
CA ALA A 403 -23.76 -7.35 -12.15
C ALA A 403 -23.05 -8.50 -12.89
N GLY A 404 -22.09 -9.19 -12.26
CA GLY A 404 -21.38 -10.34 -12.83
C GLY A 404 -19.91 -10.10 -13.14
N ALA A 405 -19.32 -8.99 -12.68
CA ALA A 405 -17.88 -8.76 -12.80
C ALA A 405 -17.08 -9.87 -12.10
N ARG A 406 -16.03 -10.35 -12.77
CA ARG A 406 -15.03 -11.28 -12.23
C ARG A 406 -13.65 -10.64 -12.08
N MET A 407 -13.50 -9.38 -12.49
CA MET A 407 -12.34 -8.54 -12.18
C MET A 407 -12.81 -7.11 -11.92
N VAL A 408 -12.28 -6.49 -10.87
CA VAL A 408 -12.48 -5.07 -10.56
C VAL A 408 -11.14 -4.37 -10.38
N GLU A 409 -11.02 -3.16 -10.92
CA GLU A 409 -9.80 -2.35 -10.87
C GLU A 409 -10.06 -1.01 -10.21
N LYS A 410 -9.14 -0.57 -9.34
CA LYS A 410 -9.20 0.72 -8.67
C LYS A 410 -7.82 1.38 -8.61
N HIS A 411 -7.77 2.67 -8.93
CA HIS A 411 -6.57 3.48 -8.76
C HIS A 411 -6.17 3.56 -7.29
N THR A 412 -4.86 3.51 -7.05
CA THR A 412 -4.27 3.59 -5.70
C THR A 412 -3.16 4.63 -5.67
N LYS A 413 -2.90 5.17 -4.47
CA LYS A 413 -1.85 6.16 -4.21
C LYS A 413 -1.20 5.89 -2.85
N LEU A 414 -0.11 6.59 -2.57
CA LEU A 414 0.61 6.50 -1.29
C LEU A 414 0.74 7.90 -0.67
N GLY A 415 -0.19 8.23 0.23
CA GLY A 415 -0.33 9.58 0.77
C GLY A 415 -0.85 10.59 -0.25
N ASN A 416 -1.21 11.78 0.23
CA ASN A 416 -1.51 12.91 -0.64
C ASN A 416 -0.20 13.55 -1.11
N THR A 417 -0.10 13.75 -2.42
CA THR A 417 0.95 14.52 -3.08
C THR A 417 0.30 15.27 -4.23
N ASP A 418 0.63 16.55 -4.42
CA ASP A 418 -0.02 17.42 -5.42
C ASP A 418 0.06 16.88 -6.86
N TRP A 419 1.01 15.98 -7.12
CA TRP A 419 1.32 15.39 -8.42
C TRP A 419 0.79 13.96 -8.59
N ALA A 420 0.08 13.41 -7.59
CA ALA A 420 -0.50 12.09 -7.72
C ALA A 420 -1.54 12.10 -8.85
N HIS A 421 -1.36 11.19 -9.81
CA HIS A 421 -2.34 10.99 -10.85
C HIS A 421 -3.64 10.50 -10.24
N PHE A 422 -4.71 11.19 -10.64
CA PHE A 422 -6.07 10.92 -10.18
C PHE A 422 -6.20 10.99 -8.65
N ASP A 423 -5.45 11.87 -7.99
CA ASP A 423 -5.37 11.98 -6.52
C ASP A 423 -6.75 12.02 -5.83
N ALA A 424 -7.73 12.69 -6.45
CA ALA A 424 -9.08 12.78 -5.95
C ALA A 424 -9.78 11.42 -5.81
N VAL A 425 -9.48 10.45 -6.68
CA VAL A 425 -10.18 9.15 -6.74
C VAL A 425 -9.32 7.96 -6.38
N ALA A 426 -8.00 8.11 -6.44
CA ALA A 426 -7.07 7.08 -6.07
C ALA A 426 -7.16 6.81 -4.55
N VAL A 427 -7.32 5.54 -4.20
CA VAL A 427 -7.47 5.10 -2.81
C VAL A 427 -6.10 5.06 -2.13
N ASP A 428 -5.99 5.67 -0.95
CA ASP A 428 -4.71 5.82 -0.26
C ASP A 428 -4.30 4.54 0.50
N LEU A 429 -3.20 3.94 0.04
CA LEU A 429 -2.56 2.74 0.60
C LEU A 429 -1.90 2.96 1.96
N THR A 430 -1.73 4.21 2.40
CA THR A 430 -1.21 4.52 3.75
C THR A 430 -2.28 4.50 4.83
N THR A 431 -3.54 4.31 4.44
CA THR A 431 -4.72 4.30 5.33
C THR A 431 -5.46 2.96 5.21
N SER A 432 -6.51 2.75 6.01
CA SER A 432 -7.40 1.59 5.83
C SER A 432 -8.20 1.62 4.52
N ALA A 433 -8.25 2.74 3.80
CA ALA A 433 -9.21 2.95 2.72
C ALA A 433 -9.14 1.89 1.60
N PHE A 434 -7.94 1.43 1.22
CA PHE A 434 -7.82 0.38 0.20
C PHE A 434 -8.19 -1.00 0.75
N LYS A 435 -7.91 -1.26 2.02
CA LYS A 435 -8.42 -2.45 2.70
C LYS A 435 -9.95 -2.42 2.81
N ASP A 436 -10.54 -1.28 3.15
CA ASP A 436 -11.99 -1.10 3.19
C ASP A 436 -12.62 -1.33 1.80
N TYR A 437 -11.90 -0.94 0.73
CA TYR A 437 -12.30 -1.24 -0.65
C TYR A 437 -12.29 -2.75 -0.93
N VAL A 438 -11.19 -3.43 -0.60
CA VAL A 438 -11.07 -4.89 -0.78
C VAL A 438 -12.17 -5.62 0.01
N ASP A 439 -12.34 -5.29 1.29
CA ASP A 439 -13.36 -5.91 2.15
C ASP A 439 -14.77 -5.69 1.59
N GLY A 440 -15.08 -4.49 1.09
CA GLY A 440 -16.37 -4.19 0.46
C GLY A 440 -16.65 -5.05 -0.78
N VAL A 441 -15.63 -5.27 -1.62
CA VAL A 441 -15.74 -6.14 -2.80
C VAL A 441 -15.88 -7.61 -2.38
N ARG A 442 -15.11 -8.09 -1.40
CA ARG A 442 -15.21 -9.46 -0.88
C ARG A 442 -16.56 -9.73 -0.22
N GLN A 443 -17.11 -8.76 0.51
CA GLN A 443 -18.47 -8.84 1.05
C GLN A 443 -19.51 -8.90 -0.05
N ALA A 444 -19.39 -8.09 -1.09
CA ALA A 444 -20.29 -8.17 -2.24
C ALA A 444 -20.24 -9.54 -2.91
N GLN A 445 -19.04 -10.11 -3.09
CA GLN A 445 -18.85 -11.46 -3.63
C GLN A 445 -19.58 -12.53 -2.79
N MET A 446 -19.52 -12.46 -1.45
CA MET A 446 -20.27 -13.35 -0.56
C MET A 446 -21.78 -13.15 -0.64
N ILE A 447 -22.23 -11.89 -0.67
CA ILE A 447 -23.65 -11.53 -0.68
C ILE A 447 -24.33 -11.98 -1.98
N VAL A 448 -23.62 -11.83 -3.11
CA VAL A 448 -24.14 -12.21 -4.44
C VAL A 448 -24.36 -13.72 -4.51
N GLY A 449 -23.38 -14.52 -4.10
CA GLY A 449 -23.50 -15.98 -4.02
C GLY A 449 -24.00 -16.64 -5.31
N SER A 450 -24.76 -17.73 -5.14
CA SER A 450 -25.32 -18.51 -6.25
C SER A 450 -26.63 -17.92 -6.77
N SER A 451 -26.84 -18.03 -8.09
CA SER A 451 -28.11 -17.69 -8.74
C SER A 451 -29.20 -18.75 -8.56
N GLU A 452 -28.89 -19.90 -7.93
CA GLU A 452 -29.84 -20.98 -7.69
C GLU A 452 -30.64 -20.75 -6.40
N LYS A 453 -31.98 -20.61 -6.51
CA LYS A 453 -32.83 -20.42 -5.33
C LYS A 453 -32.95 -21.73 -4.53
N LYS A 454 -32.39 -21.73 -3.32
CA LYS A 454 -32.50 -22.81 -2.34
C LYS A 454 -33.05 -22.28 -1.01
N VAL A 455 -33.39 -23.22 -0.12
CA VAL A 455 -33.62 -22.96 1.30
C VAL A 455 -32.29 -23.11 2.00
N ASN A 456 -31.77 -22.04 2.57
CA ASN A 456 -30.51 -22.05 3.29
C ASN A 456 -30.65 -22.68 4.69
N ALA A 457 -29.57 -23.24 5.23
CA ALA A 457 -29.57 -23.80 6.58
C ALA A 457 -29.90 -22.78 7.69
N SER A 458 -29.71 -21.49 7.42
CA SER A 458 -30.09 -20.39 8.31
C SER A 458 -31.59 -20.06 8.27
N GLU A 459 -32.32 -20.50 7.23
CA GLU A 459 -33.75 -20.27 7.11
C GLU A 459 -34.51 -21.19 8.07
N HIS A 460 -35.39 -20.59 8.87
CA HIS A 460 -36.29 -21.30 9.77
C HIS A 460 -37.68 -20.70 9.65
N HIS A 461 -38.70 -21.56 9.59
CA HIS A 461 -40.07 -21.09 9.52
C HIS A 461 -40.48 -20.52 10.88
N LYS A 462 -41.01 -19.28 10.90
CA LYS A 462 -41.41 -18.56 12.13
C LYS A 462 -42.40 -19.36 13.00
N TYR A 463 -43.21 -20.22 12.38
CA TYR A 463 -44.13 -21.11 13.06
C TYR A 463 -43.67 -22.55 12.86
N PHE A 464 -43.41 -23.30 13.94
CA PHE A 464 -43.12 -24.72 13.83
C PHE A 464 -44.26 -25.40 13.07
N ARG A 465 -43.99 -26.00 11.90
CA ARG A 465 -44.94 -26.96 11.33
C ARG A 465 -45.01 -28.09 12.34
N GLN A 466 -46.15 -28.26 13.01
CA GLN A 466 -46.46 -29.53 13.66
C GLN A 466 -46.47 -30.57 12.55
N ILE A 467 -45.44 -31.42 12.54
CA ILE A 467 -45.40 -32.59 11.68
C ILE A 467 -46.46 -33.52 12.27
N GLY A 468 -47.61 -33.61 11.60
CA GLY A 468 -48.70 -34.53 11.94
C GLY A 468 -48.39 -35.95 11.48
#